data_AF-A0A7W4CQ80-F1
#
_entry.id   AF-A0A7W4CQ80-F1
#
_cell.length_a   1.000
_cell.length_b   1.000
_cell.length_c   1.000
_cell.angle_alpha   90.00
_cell.angle_beta   90.00
_cell.angle_gamma   90.00
#
_symmetry.space_group_name_H-M   'P 1'
#
loop_
_entity.id
_entity.type
_entity.pdbx_description
1 polymer ?
#
loop_
_entity_poly.entity_id
_entity_poly.type
_entity_poly.pdbx_seq_one_letter_code
_entity_poly.pdbx_strand_id
1 'polypeptide(L)'
;MSKIRLIVTTASGVIAATATLLSALRDNPQISESIDGAVAKLKEATNSENPKLRFEAKLNAIEVAAEAVSETFPQAVEPTGWRRQAQALRMRGELAWHANSGATRRKAMKSLNAETAEVLAQVNERLTQLQTSPTEVTDGL
;
A
#
# COMPACT_ATOMS: atom_id res chain seq x y z
N MET A 1 21.78 14.21 9.13
CA MET A 1 21.09 12.92 9.38
C MET A 1 19.71 13.17 9.97
N SER A 2 18.71 13.46 9.12
CA SER A 2 17.35 13.75 9.62
C SER A 2 16.56 12.45 9.71
N LYS A 3 16.30 12.00 10.94
CA LYS A 3 15.48 10.82 11.23
C LYS A 3 14.01 11.21 11.11
N ILE A 4 13.41 10.99 9.94
CA ILE A 4 11.97 11.19 9.75
C ILE A 4 11.24 10.07 10.49
N ARG A 5 10.84 10.35 11.74
CA ARG A 5 9.85 9.55 12.46
C ARG A 5 8.46 9.91 11.91
N LEU A 6 8.02 9.19 10.89
CA LEU A 6 6.66 9.33 10.37
C LEU A 6 5.69 8.63 11.33
N ILE A 7 5.05 9.41 12.19
CA ILE A 7 3.99 8.91 13.08
C ILE A 7 2.72 8.72 12.23
N VAL A 8 2.46 7.49 11.85
CA VAL A 8 1.29 7.07 11.08
C VAL A 8 0.18 6.64 12.06
N THR A 9 -0.73 7.54 12.40
CA THR A 9 -1.79 7.26 13.40
C THR A 9 -3.22 7.38 12.89
N THR A 10 -3.45 7.48 11.58
CA THR A 10 -4.80 7.36 11.02
C THR A 10 -4.77 6.46 9.78
N ALA A 11 -5.88 5.77 9.49
CA ALA A 11 -5.99 4.91 8.30
C ALA A 11 -5.67 5.65 6.97
N SER A 12 -5.81 6.97 6.96
CA SER A 12 -5.37 7.86 5.87
C SER A 12 -3.85 8.10 5.88
N GLY A 13 -3.23 8.12 7.06
CA GLY A 13 -1.78 8.21 7.23
C GLY A 13 -1.03 7.00 6.69
N VAL A 14 -1.62 5.80 6.70
CA VAL A 14 -0.93 4.59 6.21
C VAL A 14 -0.77 4.62 4.70
N ILE A 15 -1.82 5.02 3.96
CA ILE A 15 -1.75 5.22 2.50
C ILE A 15 -0.80 6.38 2.16
N ALA A 16 -0.86 7.49 2.91
CA ALA A 16 0.05 8.61 2.71
C ALA A 16 1.52 8.21 2.94
N ALA A 17 1.78 7.36 3.94
CA ALA A 17 3.11 6.81 4.19
C ALA A 17 3.57 5.90 3.05
N THR A 18 2.70 5.02 2.53
CA THR A 18 3.00 4.20 1.34
C THR A 18 3.38 5.09 0.17
N ALA A 19 2.60 6.14 -0.09
CA ALA A 19 2.89 7.11 -1.14
C ALA A 19 4.25 7.81 -0.96
N THR A 20 4.55 8.31 0.24
CA THR A 20 5.83 8.95 0.55
C THR A 20 7.00 7.98 0.39
N LEU A 21 6.85 6.73 0.83
CA LEU A 21 7.89 5.72 0.72
C LEU A 21 8.14 5.30 -0.73
N LEU A 22 7.08 5.20 -1.54
CA LEU A 22 7.22 4.98 -2.97
C LEU A 22 7.91 6.15 -3.66
N SER A 23 7.55 7.39 -3.34
CA SER A 23 8.23 8.57 -3.87
C SER A 23 9.70 8.66 -3.45
N ALA A 24 10.09 8.06 -2.32
CA ALA A 24 11.48 8.02 -1.87
C ALA A 24 12.30 6.89 -2.51
N LEU A 25 11.66 5.90 -3.14
CA LEU A 25 12.33 4.90 -3.99
C LEU A 25 12.61 5.43 -5.42
N ARG A 26 12.34 6.71 -5.67
CA ARG A 26 12.47 7.42 -6.95
C ARG A 26 13.93 7.75 -7.28
N ASP A 27 14.76 6.74 -7.54
CA ASP A 27 16.09 6.93 -8.14
C ASP A 27 16.08 6.69 -9.66
N ASN A 28 14.92 6.38 -10.24
CA ASN A 28 14.77 6.07 -11.67
C ASN A 28 13.62 6.88 -12.31
N PRO A 29 13.86 7.73 -13.33
CA PRO A 29 12.86 8.64 -13.88
C PRO A 29 11.64 7.96 -14.51
N GLN A 30 11.79 6.76 -15.09
CA GLN A 30 10.68 6.00 -15.68
C GLN A 30 9.70 5.45 -14.63
N ILE A 31 10.20 5.10 -13.45
CA ILE A 31 9.38 4.59 -12.33
C ILE A 31 8.61 5.75 -11.67
N SER A 32 9.04 6.99 -11.91
CA SER A 32 8.50 8.15 -11.21
C SER A 32 7.10 8.58 -11.67
N GLU A 33 6.78 8.46 -12.96
CA GLU A 33 5.45 8.81 -13.48
C GLU A 33 4.39 7.76 -13.08
N SER A 34 4.76 6.47 -13.09
CA SER A 34 3.86 5.39 -12.66
C SER A 34 3.55 5.50 -11.17
N ILE A 35 4.56 5.79 -10.34
CA ILE A 35 4.39 6.05 -8.90
C ILE A 35 3.58 7.32 -8.64
N ASP A 36 3.87 8.44 -9.29
CA ASP A 36 3.16 9.72 -9.05
C ASP A 36 1.67 9.61 -9.41
N GLY A 37 1.34 8.96 -10.53
CA GLY A 37 -0.04 8.67 -10.94
C GLY A 37 -0.76 7.72 -9.98
N ALA A 38 -0.04 6.73 -9.44
CA ALA A 38 -0.59 5.82 -8.46
C ALA A 38 -0.83 6.50 -7.11
N VAL A 39 0.12 7.29 -6.62
CA VAL A 39 0.01 8.08 -5.39
C VAL A 39 -1.15 9.08 -5.45
N ALA A 40 -1.35 9.75 -6.59
CA ALA A 40 -2.47 10.67 -6.77
C ALA A 40 -3.82 9.95 -6.62
N LYS A 41 -3.99 8.80 -7.29
CA LYS A 41 -5.21 7.98 -7.21
C LYS A 41 -5.46 7.46 -5.78
N LEU A 42 -4.40 7.11 -5.07
CA LEU A 42 -4.49 6.69 -3.68
C LEU A 42 -4.96 7.82 -2.76
N LYS A 43 -4.43 9.04 -2.93
CA LYS A 43 -4.86 10.22 -2.17
C LYS A 43 -6.32 10.58 -2.44
N GLU A 44 -6.74 10.54 -3.69
CA GLU A 44 -8.13 10.84 -4.09
C GLU A 44 -9.12 9.84 -3.47
N ALA A 45 -8.83 8.54 -3.56
CA ALA A 45 -9.71 7.51 -3.04
C ALA A 45 -9.77 7.47 -1.49
N THR A 46 -8.74 7.99 -0.81
CA THR A 46 -8.71 8.11 0.66
C THR A 46 -9.68 9.17 1.19
N ASN A 47 -9.96 10.21 0.40
CA ASN A 47 -10.85 11.31 0.76
C ASN A 47 -12.33 11.01 0.47
N SER A 48 -12.65 9.82 -0.06
CA SER A 48 -14.04 9.44 -0.35
C SER A 48 -14.87 9.29 0.92
N GLU A 49 -16.09 9.83 0.93
CA GLU A 49 -17.06 9.59 2.01
C GLU A 49 -17.59 8.14 2.01
N ASN A 50 -17.47 7.44 0.88
CA ASN A 50 -17.95 6.07 0.75
C ASN A 50 -16.98 5.08 1.42
N PRO A 51 -17.42 4.33 2.46
CA PRO A 51 -16.56 3.37 3.16
C PRO A 51 -16.10 2.19 2.31
N LYS A 52 -16.84 1.82 1.23
CA LYS A 52 -16.39 0.80 0.27
C LYS A 52 -15.22 1.33 -0.55
N LEU A 53 -15.35 2.54 -1.10
CA LEU A 53 -14.29 3.17 -1.89
C LEU A 53 -13.01 3.38 -1.06
N ARG A 54 -13.13 3.80 0.21
CA ARG A 54 -11.96 3.90 1.10
C ARG A 54 -11.30 2.54 1.38
N PHE A 55 -12.08 1.47 1.47
CA PHE A 55 -11.53 0.13 1.64
C PHE A 55 -10.81 -0.33 0.38
N GLU A 56 -11.41 -0.16 -0.79
CA GLU A 56 -10.79 -0.47 -2.09
C GLU A 56 -9.52 0.35 -2.33
N ALA A 57 -9.51 1.63 -1.93
CA ALA A 57 -8.33 2.50 -2.01
C ALA A 57 -7.12 1.88 -1.30
N LYS A 58 -7.32 1.31 -0.11
CA LYS A 58 -6.25 0.66 0.66
C LYS A 58 -5.73 -0.61 -0.03
N LEU A 59 -6.62 -1.39 -0.63
CA LEU A 59 -6.23 -2.58 -1.39
C LEU A 59 -5.43 -2.21 -2.63
N ASN A 60 -5.88 -1.17 -3.35
CA ASN A 60 -5.15 -0.64 -4.48
C ASN A 60 -3.77 -0.09 -4.06
N ALA A 61 -3.63 0.48 -2.85
CA ALA A 61 -2.33 0.92 -2.34
C ALA A 61 -1.34 -0.24 -2.17
N ILE A 62 -1.82 -1.40 -1.71
CA ILE A 62 -1.00 -2.61 -1.59
C ILE A 62 -0.56 -3.09 -2.98
N GLU A 63 -1.47 -3.08 -3.96
CA GLU A 63 -1.17 -3.51 -5.33
C GLU A 63 -0.17 -2.60 -6.03
N VAL A 64 -0.33 -1.28 -5.86
CA VAL A 64 0.62 -0.28 -6.37
C VAL A 64 2.00 -0.46 -5.75
N ALA A 65 2.08 -0.68 -4.44
CA ALA A 65 3.35 -0.93 -3.78
C ALA A 65 4.01 -2.23 -4.27
N ALA A 66 3.22 -3.28 -4.46
CA ALA A 66 3.69 -4.53 -5.04
C ALA A 66 4.22 -4.34 -6.47
N GLU A 67 3.54 -3.55 -7.29
CA GLU A 67 3.98 -3.22 -8.65
C GLU A 67 5.32 -2.49 -8.64
N ALA A 68 5.41 -1.39 -7.89
CA ALA A 68 6.64 -0.61 -7.81
C ALA A 68 7.83 -1.44 -7.31
N VAL A 69 7.63 -2.31 -6.31
CA VAL A 69 8.68 -3.21 -5.84
C VAL A 69 9.03 -4.28 -6.86
N SER A 70 8.06 -4.86 -7.58
CA SER A 70 8.33 -5.81 -8.67
C SER A 70 9.13 -5.17 -9.81
N GLU A 71 8.82 -3.93 -10.18
CA GLU A 71 9.54 -3.18 -11.22
C GLU A 71 10.97 -2.81 -10.79
N THR A 72 11.12 -2.36 -9.54
CA THR A 72 12.41 -1.85 -9.02
C THR A 72 13.33 -2.99 -8.56
N PHE A 73 12.76 -4.07 -8.00
CA PHE A 73 13.48 -5.21 -7.44
C PHE A 73 12.90 -6.52 -8.02
N PRO A 74 13.26 -6.92 -9.25
CA PRO A 74 12.66 -8.10 -9.90
C PRO A 74 12.86 -9.42 -9.15
N GLN A 75 13.85 -9.49 -8.25
CA GLN A 75 14.13 -10.66 -7.41
C GLN A 75 13.33 -10.70 -6.10
N ALA A 76 12.56 -9.63 -5.80
CA ALA A 76 11.72 -9.57 -4.61
C ALA A 76 10.55 -10.56 -4.71
N VAL A 77 10.37 -11.38 -3.69
CA VAL A 77 9.30 -12.40 -3.61
C VAL A 77 8.04 -11.85 -2.92
N GLU A 78 8.20 -10.80 -2.13
CA GLU A 78 7.18 -10.14 -1.32
C GLU A 78 5.99 -9.60 -2.13
N PRO A 79 6.18 -8.99 -3.32
CA PRO A 79 5.07 -8.45 -4.12
C PRO A 79 3.98 -9.47 -4.44
N THR A 80 4.36 -10.72 -4.72
CA THR A 80 3.39 -11.80 -5.00
C THR A 80 2.54 -12.11 -3.77
N GLY A 81 3.15 -12.12 -2.59
CA GLY A 81 2.46 -12.31 -1.31
C GLY A 81 1.48 -11.17 -1.02
N TRP A 82 1.89 -9.93 -1.25
CA TRP A 82 1.05 -8.75 -1.05
C TRP A 82 -0.17 -8.74 -1.97
N ARG A 83 0.01 -9.03 -3.27
CA ARG A 83 -1.10 -9.14 -4.22
C ARG A 83 -2.10 -10.22 -3.81
N ARG A 84 -1.61 -11.39 -3.35
CA ARG A 84 -2.47 -12.48 -2.87
C ARG A 84 -3.29 -12.05 -1.64
N GLN A 85 -2.65 -11.38 -0.67
CA GLN A 85 -3.34 -10.85 0.52
C GLN A 85 -4.40 -9.80 0.14
N ALA A 86 -4.05 -8.85 -0.74
CA ALA A 86 -4.98 -7.83 -1.23
C ALA A 86 -6.20 -8.48 -1.93
N GLN A 87 -5.98 -9.48 -2.78
CA GLN A 87 -7.06 -10.21 -3.44
C GLN A 87 -7.97 -10.96 -2.44
N ALA A 88 -7.39 -11.63 -1.44
CA ALA A 88 -8.15 -12.31 -0.40
C ALA A 88 -9.03 -11.33 0.41
N LEU A 89 -8.47 -10.17 0.76
CA LEU A 89 -9.20 -9.08 1.42
C LEU A 89 -10.29 -8.51 0.52
N ARG A 90 -10.03 -8.34 -0.78
CA ARG A 90 -11.02 -7.86 -1.76
C ARG A 90 -12.24 -8.78 -1.83
N MET A 91 -12.02 -10.08 -1.98
CA MET A 91 -13.11 -11.07 -2.02
C MET A 91 -13.94 -11.05 -0.73
N ARG A 92 -13.28 -10.98 0.43
CA ARG A 92 -13.96 -10.89 1.73
C ARG A 92 -14.72 -9.57 1.89
N GLY A 93 -14.19 -8.46 1.35
CA GLY A 93 -14.84 -7.16 1.32
C GLY A 93 -16.10 -7.16 0.46
N GLU A 94 -16.05 -7.74 -0.74
CA GLU A 94 -17.21 -7.90 -1.61
C GLU A 94 -18.29 -8.75 -0.93
N LEU A 95 -17.91 -9.90 -0.36
CA LEU A 95 -18.83 -10.74 0.39
C LEU A 95 -19.44 -9.97 1.57
N ALA A 96 -18.62 -9.28 2.37
CA ALA A 96 -19.09 -8.51 3.51
C ALA A 96 -20.06 -7.39 3.10
N TRP A 97 -19.83 -6.77 1.94
CA TRP A 97 -20.65 -5.69 1.41
C TRP A 97 -22.00 -6.20 0.88
N HIS A 98 -21.99 -7.28 0.11
CA HIS A 98 -23.18 -7.80 -0.56
C HIS A 98 -24.02 -8.76 0.31
N ALA A 99 -23.38 -9.57 1.16
CA ALA A 99 -24.09 -10.56 1.99
C ALA A 99 -24.64 -9.98 3.31
N ASN A 100 -24.12 -8.85 3.79
CA ASN A 100 -24.57 -8.23 5.03
C ASN A 100 -25.27 -6.88 4.79
N SER A 101 -26.05 -6.43 5.78
CA SER A 101 -26.69 -5.13 5.80
C SER A 101 -26.47 -4.40 7.13
N GLY A 102 -26.78 -3.09 7.14
CA GLY A 102 -26.83 -2.28 8.37
C GLY A 102 -25.61 -2.41 9.28
N ALA A 103 -25.84 -2.72 10.55
CA ALA A 103 -24.81 -2.82 11.57
C ALA A 103 -23.81 -3.96 11.32
N THR A 104 -24.28 -5.09 10.80
CA THR A 104 -23.43 -6.27 10.50
C THR A 104 -22.43 -5.94 9.40
N ARG A 105 -22.87 -5.29 8.32
CA ARG A 105 -21.97 -4.80 7.25
C ARG A 105 -20.92 -3.86 7.81
N ARG A 106 -21.33 -2.88 8.62
CA ARG A 106 -20.40 -1.90 9.23
C ARG A 106 -19.34 -2.60 10.09
N LYS A 107 -19.75 -3.58 10.91
CA LYS A 107 -18.83 -4.35 11.76
C LYS A 107 -17.83 -5.18 10.93
N ALA A 108 -18.32 -5.89 9.92
CA ALA A 108 -17.47 -6.69 9.02
C ALA A 108 -16.47 -5.81 8.27
N MET A 109 -16.94 -4.71 7.67
CA MET A 109 -16.08 -3.75 6.97
C MET A 109 -15.07 -3.08 7.89
N LYS A 110 -15.42 -2.81 9.15
CA LYS A 110 -14.47 -2.27 10.14
C LYS A 110 -13.35 -3.27 10.43
N SER A 111 -13.67 -4.55 10.62
CA SER A 111 -12.69 -5.61 10.84
C SER A 111 -11.76 -5.76 9.64
N LEU A 112 -12.32 -5.83 8.43
CA LEU A 112 -11.52 -5.93 7.20
C LEU A 112 -10.63 -4.70 7.00
N ASN A 113 -11.13 -3.51 7.32
CA ASN A 113 -10.33 -2.29 7.26
C ASN A 113 -9.14 -2.26 8.23
N ALA A 114 -9.26 -2.92 9.39
CA ALA A 114 -8.16 -3.05 10.35
C ALA A 114 -7.10 -4.01 9.80
N GLU A 115 -7.53 -5.18 9.30
CA GLU A 115 -6.62 -6.16 8.69
C GLU A 115 -5.90 -5.58 7.46
N THR A 116 -6.59 -4.84 6.59
CA THR A 116 -5.93 -4.15 5.46
C THR A 116 -4.92 -3.11 5.94
N ALA A 117 -5.18 -2.42 7.05
CA ALA A 117 -4.24 -1.44 7.60
C ALA A 117 -2.97 -2.12 8.15
N GLU A 118 -3.09 -3.31 8.74
CA GLU A 118 -1.95 -4.12 9.18
C GLU A 118 -1.08 -4.58 8.00
N VAL A 119 -1.71 -5.06 6.91
CA VAL A 119 -0.97 -5.43 5.69
C VAL A 119 -0.23 -4.21 5.13
N LEU A 120 -0.89 -3.06 5.03
CA LEU A 120 -0.23 -1.83 4.58
C LEU A 120 0.91 -1.39 5.50
N ALA A 121 0.81 -1.60 6.82
CA ALA A 121 1.90 -1.31 7.74
C ALA A 121 3.11 -2.21 7.47
N GLN A 122 2.90 -3.51 7.20
CA GLN A 122 3.96 -4.44 6.82
C GLN A 122 4.62 -4.06 5.48
N VAL A 123 3.80 -3.65 4.50
CA VAL A 123 4.29 -3.12 3.21
C VAL A 123 5.17 -1.89 3.46
N ASN A 124 4.71 -0.93 4.25
CA ASN A 124 5.46 0.29 4.55
C ASN A 124 6.77 0.02 5.30
N GLU A 125 6.76 -0.92 6.25
CA GLU A 125 7.98 -1.35 6.92
C GLU A 125 8.98 -1.93 5.92
N ARG A 126 8.51 -2.78 4.99
CA ARG A 126 9.38 -3.36 3.96
C ARG A 126 9.92 -2.31 2.99
N LEU A 127 9.09 -1.38 2.53
CA LEU A 127 9.52 -0.28 1.67
C LEU A 127 10.60 0.57 2.37
N THR A 128 10.46 0.78 3.67
CA THR A 128 11.48 1.49 4.47
C THR A 128 12.81 0.73 4.51
N GLN A 129 12.77 -0.60 4.69
CA GLN A 129 13.97 -1.45 4.67
C GLN A 129 14.67 -1.42 3.31
N LEU A 130 13.90 -1.42 2.22
CA LEU A 130 14.43 -1.35 0.85
C LEU A 130 15.15 -0.01 0.57
N GLN A 131 14.72 1.09 1.19
CA GLN A 131 15.41 2.39 1.10
C GLN A 131 16.74 2.42 1.87
N THR A 132 16.86 1.61 2.94
CA THR A 132 18.08 1.58 3.77
C THR A 132 19.09 0.51 3.34
N SER A 133 18.67 -0.41 2.47
CA SER A 133 19.57 -1.40 1.88
C SER A 133 20.33 -0.70 0.76
N PRO A 134 21.65 -0.52 0.86
CA PRO A 134 22.42 0.02 -0.25
C PRO A 134 22.14 -0.89 -1.45
N THR A 135 21.72 -0.32 -2.58
CA THR A 135 21.98 -0.94 -3.87
C THR A 135 23.47 -1.23 -3.87
N GLU A 136 23.85 -2.51 -3.77
CA GLU A 136 25.20 -2.91 -4.14
C GLU A 136 25.40 -2.44 -5.57
N VAL A 137 26.06 -1.30 -5.70
CA VAL A 137 26.66 -0.86 -6.94
C VAL A 137 27.64 -1.97 -7.24
N THR A 138 27.27 -2.86 -8.15
CA THR A 138 28.21 -3.71 -8.88
C THR A 138 29.10 -2.79 -9.70
N ASP A 139 30.03 -2.11 -9.03
CA ASP A 139 31.31 -1.69 -9.57
C ASP A 139 32.19 -2.93 -9.52
N GLY A 140 31.98 -3.81 -10.50
CA GLY A 140 32.80 -4.98 -10.74
C GLY A 140 33.60 -4.76 -12.02
N LEU A 141 34.84 -4.32 -11.82
CA LEU A 141 35.95 -4.19 -12.78
C LEU A 141 36.08 -5.36 -13.77
#